data_AF-A0A956BA47-F1
#
_entry.id   AF-A0A956BA47-F1
#
_cell.length_a   1.000
_cell.length_b   1.000
_cell.length_c   1.000
_cell.angle_alpha   90.00
_cell.angle_beta   90.00
_cell.angle_gamma   90.00
#
_symmetry.space_group_name_H-M   'P 1'
#
loop_
_entity.id
_entity.type
_entity.pdbx_description
1 polymer ?
#
loop_
_entity_poly.entity_id
_entity_poly.type
_entity_poly.pdbx_seq_one_letter_code
_entity_poly.pdbx_strand_id
1 'polypeptide(L)'
;MSAAALQRVVVRMLYDPALVEAVYADADAALADEPLSEAERAWLVAPDRRRWRADPHRRARTLQALLEEYPAAGARVARAEGLAALDAFFSSPAFHGCVQRRGSLADTFGDFLAARGGVVAGLAR
;
A
#
# COMPACT_ATOMS: atom_id res chain seq x y z
N MET A 1 19.53 -12.59 -9.05
CA MET A 1 19.05 -11.98 -7.78
C MET A 1 18.67 -10.54 -8.08
N SER A 2 17.44 -10.13 -7.77
CA SER A 2 17.02 -8.74 -7.94
C SER A 2 16.73 -8.14 -6.56
N ALA A 3 17.77 -7.59 -5.93
CA ALA A 3 17.64 -6.92 -4.63
C ALA A 3 16.50 -5.87 -4.62
N ALA A 4 16.27 -5.23 -5.76
CA ALA A 4 15.18 -4.28 -5.94
C ALA A 4 13.78 -4.92 -5.88
N ALA A 5 13.59 -6.14 -6.43
CA ALA A 5 12.30 -6.82 -6.35
C ALA A 5 11.98 -7.25 -4.92
N LEU A 6 12.95 -7.84 -4.23
CA LEU A 6 12.81 -8.22 -2.83
C LEU A 6 12.48 -7.00 -1.95
N GLN A 7 13.21 -5.90 -2.13
CA GLN A 7 12.95 -4.66 -1.38
C GLN A 7 11.53 -4.14 -1.57
N ARG A 8 10.97 -4.21 -2.79
CA ARG A 8 9.61 -3.75 -3.05
C ARG A 8 8.56 -4.63 -2.36
N VAL A 9 8.76 -5.94 -2.33
CA VAL A 9 7.89 -6.84 -1.57
C VAL A 9 8.00 -6.58 -0.07
N VAL A 10 9.21 -6.37 0.46
CA VAL A 10 9.43 -5.99 1.87
C VAL A 10 8.67 -4.72 2.21
N VAL A 11 8.75 -3.67 1.38
CA VAL A 11 8.00 -2.43 1.60
C VAL A 11 6.49 -2.69 1.62
N ARG A 12 5.96 -3.47 0.66
CA ARG A 12 4.52 -3.81 0.65
C ARG A 12 4.11 -4.54 1.92
N MET A 13 4.89 -5.51 2.37
CA MET A 13 4.62 -6.26 3.62
C MET A 13 4.68 -5.38 4.88
N LEU A 14 5.55 -4.36 4.92
CA LEU A 14 5.61 -3.41 6.03
C LEU A 14 4.36 -2.52 6.15
N TYR A 15 3.59 -2.38 5.07
CA TYR A 15 2.40 -1.53 5.01
C TYR A 15 1.09 -2.32 4.97
N ASP A 16 1.09 -3.54 4.44
CA ASP A 16 -0.11 -4.34 4.23
C ASP A 16 -0.10 -5.63 5.07
N PRO A 17 -0.79 -5.63 6.23
CA PRO A 17 -0.94 -6.83 7.03
C PRO A 17 -1.60 -7.98 6.27
N ALA A 18 -2.51 -7.72 5.34
CA ALA A 18 -3.18 -8.78 4.60
C ALA A 18 -2.21 -9.49 3.64
N LEU A 19 -1.29 -8.75 3.03
CA LEU A 19 -0.21 -9.34 2.24
C LEU A 19 0.72 -10.19 3.12
N VAL A 20 1.06 -9.72 4.33
CA VAL A 20 1.82 -10.54 5.28
C VAL A 20 1.07 -11.82 5.60
N GLU A 21 -0.25 -11.75 5.77
CA GLU A 21 -1.04 -12.96 6.03
C GLU A 21 -0.94 -13.96 4.88
N ALA A 22 -1.12 -13.49 3.64
CA ALA A 22 -1.04 -14.31 2.44
C ALA A 22 0.36 -14.93 2.24
N VAL A 23 1.43 -14.15 2.40
CA VAL A 23 2.81 -14.62 2.20
C VAL A 23 3.20 -15.70 3.22
N TYR A 24 2.76 -15.59 4.47
CA TYR A 24 3.01 -16.65 5.47
C TYR A 24 2.15 -17.89 5.28
N ALA A 25 0.99 -17.77 4.64
CA ALA A 25 0.15 -18.92 4.32
C ALA A 25 0.72 -19.70 3.13
N ASP A 26 1.10 -19.00 2.06
CA ASP A 26 1.70 -19.58 0.86
C ASP A 26 2.49 -18.49 0.10
N ALA A 27 3.82 -18.46 0.26
CA ALA A 27 4.68 -17.47 -0.36
C ALA A 27 4.80 -17.64 -1.88
N ASP A 28 4.63 -18.85 -2.40
CA ASP A 28 4.73 -19.12 -3.82
C ASP A 28 3.49 -18.59 -4.54
N ALA A 29 2.31 -18.88 -4.01
CA ALA A 29 1.05 -18.35 -4.54
C ALA A 29 0.93 -16.83 -4.37
N ALA A 30 1.22 -16.29 -3.18
CA ALA A 30 1.03 -14.87 -2.88
C ALA A 30 1.96 -13.95 -3.69
N LEU A 31 3.12 -14.46 -4.13
CA LEU A 31 4.14 -13.68 -4.84
C LEU A 31 4.42 -14.27 -6.24
N ALA A 32 3.48 -15.03 -6.82
CA ALA A 32 3.68 -15.73 -8.10
C ALA A 32 4.14 -14.81 -9.23
N ASP A 33 3.60 -13.58 -9.26
CA ASP A 33 3.94 -12.56 -10.27
C ASP A 33 5.24 -11.80 -9.98
N GLU A 34 5.90 -12.09 -8.85
CA GLU A 34 7.13 -11.42 -8.45
C GLU A 34 8.37 -12.16 -8.95
N PRO A 35 9.39 -11.46 -9.49
CA PRO A 35 10.62 -12.07 -9.97
C PRO A 35 11.58 -12.40 -8.81
N LEU A 36 11.09 -13.19 -7.85
CA LEU A 36 11.82 -13.68 -6.69
C LEU A 36 12.16 -15.16 -6.86
N SER A 37 13.41 -15.50 -6.54
CA SER A 37 13.84 -16.88 -6.35
C SER A 37 13.19 -17.52 -5.12
N GLU A 38 13.20 -18.85 -5.07
CA GLU A 38 12.74 -19.63 -3.91
C GLU A 38 13.44 -19.20 -2.61
N ALA A 39 14.76 -18.97 -2.67
CA ALA A 39 15.53 -18.49 -1.52
C ALA A 39 15.08 -17.10 -1.04
N GLU A 40 14.81 -16.16 -1.95
CA GLU A 40 14.30 -14.83 -1.60
C GLU A 40 12.91 -14.89 -0.99
N ARG A 41 12.04 -15.81 -1.45
CA ARG A 41 10.72 -16.07 -0.84
C ARG A 41 10.87 -16.63 0.57
N ALA A 42 11.77 -17.59 0.76
CA ALA A 42 12.07 -18.15 2.08
C ALA A 42 12.55 -17.09 3.07
N TRP A 43 13.31 -16.08 2.61
CA TRP A 43 13.75 -14.97 3.47
C TRP A 43 12.61 -14.09 3.98
N LEU A 44 11.50 -13.98 3.25
CA LEU A 44 10.35 -13.17 3.66
C LEU A 44 9.55 -13.81 4.80
N VAL A 45 9.58 -15.14 4.91
CA VAL A 45 8.86 -15.91 5.94
C VAL A 45 9.77 -16.37 7.09
N ALA A 46 11.09 -16.28 6.93
CA ALA A 46 12.05 -16.63 7.99
C ALA A 46 11.95 -15.77 9.28
N PRO A 47 11.68 -14.45 9.23
CA PRO A 47 11.47 -13.65 10.43
C PRO A 47 10.20 -14.07 11.20
N ASP A 48 10.15 -13.79 12.50
CA ASP A 48 8.89 -13.86 13.26
C ASP A 48 7.87 -12.89 12.64
N ARG A 49 6.69 -13.43 12.31
CA ARG A 49 5.59 -12.69 11.68
C ARG A 49 5.26 -11.36 12.36
N ARG A 50 5.36 -11.31 13.69
CA ARG A 50 5.05 -10.10 14.49
C ARG A 50 6.01 -8.95 14.19
N ARG A 51 7.22 -9.24 13.68
CA ARG A 51 8.22 -8.20 13.33
C ARG A 51 7.78 -7.32 12.18
N TRP A 52 6.91 -7.79 11.29
CA TRP A 52 6.31 -6.96 10.24
C TRP A 52 5.45 -5.82 10.80
N ARG A 53 4.99 -5.94 12.06
CA ARG A 53 4.21 -4.92 12.78
C ARG A 53 5.01 -4.21 13.88
N ALA A 54 6.34 -4.33 13.88
CA ALA A 54 7.19 -3.75 14.93
C ALA A 54 7.06 -2.22 15.04
N ASP A 55 6.72 -1.54 13.95
CA ASP A 55 6.39 -0.11 13.93
C ASP A 55 4.90 0.07 13.63
N PRO A 56 4.02 0.05 14.64
CA PRO A 56 2.58 0.11 14.44
C PRO A 56 2.11 1.47 13.87
N HIS A 57 2.93 2.51 13.98
CA HIS A 57 2.59 3.87 13.57
C HIS A 57 3.06 4.21 12.15
N ARG A 58 3.75 3.28 11.45
CA ARG A 58 4.26 3.51 10.09
C ARG A 58 3.19 4.02 9.13
N ARG A 59 2.08 3.28 9.02
CA ARG A 59 0.96 3.63 8.13
C ARG A 59 0.34 4.97 8.50
N ALA A 60 0.12 5.21 9.78
CA ALA A 60 -0.46 6.45 10.27
C ALA A 60 0.40 7.67 9.93
N ARG A 61 1.72 7.59 10.12
CA ARG A 61 2.64 8.70 9.77
C ARG A 61 2.67 8.95 8.26
N THR A 62 2.68 7.89 7.45
CA THR A 62 2.61 8.04 5.99
C THR A 62 1.27 8.61 5.55
N LEU A 63 0.16 8.17 6.15
CA LEU A 63 -1.17 8.70 5.84
C LEU A 63 -1.27 10.18 6.18
N GLN A 64 -0.75 10.58 7.34
CA GLN A 64 -0.72 11.98 7.73
C GLN A 64 0.01 12.84 6.68
N ALA A 65 1.21 12.44 6.26
CA ALA A 65 1.95 13.16 5.23
C ALA A 65 1.16 13.26 3.91
N LEU A 66 0.47 12.18 3.50
CA LEU A 66 -0.38 12.19 2.30
C LEU A 66 -1.61 13.11 2.45
N LEU A 67 -2.17 13.21 3.65
CA LEU A 67 -3.30 14.11 3.93
C LEU A 67 -2.87 15.58 4.00
N GLU A 68 -1.63 15.86 4.35
CA GLU A 68 -1.06 17.21 4.30
C GLU A 68 -0.94 17.70 2.84
N GLU A 69 -0.68 16.79 1.88
CA GLU A 69 -0.68 17.12 0.44
C GLU A 69 -2.09 17.28 -0.14
N TYR A 70 -3.08 16.52 0.35
CA TYR A 70 -4.46 16.52 -0.18
C TYR A 70 -5.52 16.77 0.91
N PRO A 71 -5.46 17.88 1.66
CA PRO A 71 -6.29 18.06 2.85
C PRO A 71 -7.79 18.10 2.53
N ALA A 72 -8.18 18.81 1.47
CA ALA A 72 -9.58 18.94 1.07
C ALA A 72 -10.16 17.62 0.53
N ALA A 73 -9.42 16.92 -0.34
CA ALA A 73 -9.87 15.66 -0.92
C ALA A 73 -9.93 14.56 0.15
N GLY A 74 -8.93 14.48 1.03
CA GLY A 74 -8.90 13.57 2.16
C GLY A 74 -10.06 13.79 3.12
N ALA A 75 -10.32 15.04 3.52
CA ALA A 75 -11.45 15.37 4.39
C ALA A 75 -12.81 14.99 3.75
N ARG A 76 -12.95 15.17 2.44
CA ARG A 76 -14.16 14.80 1.70
C ARG A 76 -14.42 13.30 1.76
N VAL A 77 -13.42 12.47 1.45
CA VAL A 77 -13.52 11.00 1.52
C VAL A 77 -13.72 10.55 2.96
N ALA A 78 -12.99 11.12 3.93
CA ALA A 78 -13.17 10.81 5.35
C ALA A 78 -14.60 11.09 5.83
N ARG A 79 -15.22 12.18 5.36
CA ARG A 79 -16.61 12.51 5.70
C ARG A 79 -17.61 11.53 5.09
N ALA A 80 -17.36 11.06 3.86
CA ALA A 80 -18.28 10.19 3.14
C ALA A 80 -18.16 8.72 3.55
N GLU A 81 -16.94 8.24 3.79
CA GLU A 81 -16.62 6.81 3.93
C GLU A 81 -15.85 6.48 5.23
N GLY A 82 -15.49 7.49 6.01
CA GLY A 82 -14.71 7.34 7.23
C GLY A 82 -13.19 7.28 7.02
N LEU A 83 -12.43 7.38 8.12
CA LEU A 83 -10.96 7.36 8.08
C LEU A 83 -10.39 6.00 7.63
N ALA A 84 -11.10 4.91 7.88
CA ALA A 84 -10.68 3.58 7.45
C ALA A 84 -10.59 3.46 5.91
N ALA A 85 -11.42 4.19 5.17
CA ALA A 85 -11.37 4.23 3.71
C ALA A 85 -10.09 4.87 3.17
N LEU A 86 -9.53 5.84 3.91
CA LEU A 86 -8.23 6.44 3.58
C LEU A 86 -7.08 5.49 3.88
N ASP A 87 -7.09 4.85 5.06
CA ASP A 87 -6.06 3.89 5.46
C ASP A 87 -6.04 2.64 4.56
N ALA A 88 -7.18 2.25 3.98
CA ALA A 88 -7.31 1.17 3.01
C ALA A 88 -6.45 1.36 1.75
N PHE A 89 -5.94 2.57 1.49
CA PHE A 89 -4.95 2.82 0.44
C PHE A 89 -3.76 1.85 0.53
N PHE A 90 -3.22 1.60 1.72
CA PHE A 90 -2.01 0.78 1.89
C PHE A 90 -2.20 -0.71 1.62
N SER A 91 -3.44 -1.20 1.61
CA SER A 91 -3.77 -2.57 1.18
C SER A 91 -4.38 -2.61 -0.23
N SER A 92 -4.39 -1.48 -0.94
CA SER A 92 -5.02 -1.38 -2.26
C SER A 92 -4.08 -1.79 -3.39
N PRO A 93 -4.62 -2.24 -4.54
CA PRO A 93 -3.82 -2.47 -5.74
C PRO A 93 -3.06 -1.22 -6.21
N ALA A 94 -3.60 -0.02 -5.97
CA ALA A 94 -2.96 1.24 -6.34
C ALA A 94 -1.63 1.43 -5.60
N PHE A 95 -1.63 1.24 -4.28
CA PHE A 95 -0.40 1.28 -3.48
C PHE A 95 0.60 0.21 -3.91
N HIS A 96 0.16 -1.05 -4.04
CA HIS A 96 1.03 -2.15 -4.45
C HIS A 96 1.67 -1.89 -5.81
N GLY A 97 0.88 -1.42 -6.79
CA GLY A 97 1.37 -1.04 -8.11
C GLY A 97 2.32 0.16 -8.08
N CYS A 98 2.06 1.15 -7.23
CA CYS A 98 2.95 2.31 -7.05
C CYS A 98 4.32 1.87 -6.51
N VAL A 99 4.36 1.05 -5.46
CA VAL A 99 5.62 0.53 -4.92
C VAL A 99 6.37 -0.25 -6.01
N GLN A 100 5.67 -1.10 -6.77
CA GLN A 100 6.31 -1.92 -7.81
C GLN A 100 6.95 -1.11 -8.93
N ARG A 101 6.27 -0.04 -9.37
CA ARG A 101 6.77 0.84 -10.44
C ARG A 101 7.65 1.98 -9.94
N ARG A 102 7.91 2.07 -8.63
CA ARG A 102 8.61 3.19 -7.98
C ARG A 102 7.93 4.54 -8.26
N GLY A 103 6.60 4.54 -8.23
CA GLY A 103 5.78 5.72 -8.46
C GLY A 103 5.81 6.71 -7.29
N SER A 104 5.23 7.88 -7.55
CA SER A 104 4.94 8.87 -6.53
C SER A 104 3.75 8.41 -5.68
N LEU A 105 3.97 8.26 -4.37
CA LEU A 105 2.90 7.90 -3.44
C LEU A 105 1.85 9.00 -3.34
N ALA A 106 2.26 10.27 -3.41
CA ALA A 106 1.35 11.41 -3.38
C ALA A 106 0.42 11.38 -4.59
N ASP A 107 0.95 11.29 -5.81
CA ASP A 107 0.13 11.27 -7.03
C ASP A 107 -0.81 10.06 -7.04
N THR A 108 -0.30 8.87 -6.69
CA THR A 108 -1.11 7.65 -6.63
C THR A 108 -2.22 7.77 -5.57
N PHE A 109 -1.95 8.41 -4.43
CA PHE A 109 -2.95 8.65 -3.41
C PHE A 109 -3.99 9.68 -3.88
N GLY A 110 -3.57 10.73 -4.59
CA GLY A 110 -4.46 11.68 -5.26
C GLY A 110 -5.43 10.97 -6.22
N ASP A 111 -4.93 10.09 -7.08
CA ASP A 111 -5.75 9.28 -7.98
C ASP A 111 -6.70 8.35 -7.21
N PHE A 112 -6.23 7.74 -6.12
CA PHE A 112 -7.02 6.90 -5.23
C PHE A 112 -8.18 7.67 -4.58
N LEU A 113 -7.95 8.92 -4.18
CA LEU A 113 -8.97 9.82 -3.65
C LEU A 113 -9.93 10.29 -4.75
N ALA A 114 -9.42 10.61 -5.94
CA ALA A 114 -10.24 11.05 -7.07
C ALA A 114 -11.23 9.96 -7.52
N ALA A 115 -10.81 8.70 -7.54
CA ALA A 115 -11.68 7.56 -7.84
C ALA A 115 -12.84 7.39 -6.84
N ARG A 116 -12.63 7.77 -5.57
CA ARG A 116 -13.66 7.82 -4.49
C ARG A 116 -14.41 9.15 -4.46
N GLY A 117 -13.84 10.16 -5.10
CA GLY A 117 -14.35 11.50 -5.31
C GLY A 117 -15.68 11.54 -6.04
N GLY A 118 -15.87 10.63 -6.99
CA GLY A 118 -16.81 10.87 -8.08
C GLY A 118 -16.35 12.08 -8.92
N VAL A 119 -16.62 12.04 -10.21
CA VAL A 119 -16.13 13.05 -11.14
C VAL A 119 -16.71 14.42 -10.78
N VAL A 120 -15.85 15.43 -10.61
CA VAL A 120 -16.24 16.85 -10.74
C VAL A 120 -16.52 17.14 -12.23
N ALA A 121 -17.30 16.31 -12.90
CA ALA A 121 -17.66 16.47 -14.32
C ALA A 121 -18.76 17.52 -14.53
N GLY A 122 -19.30 18.08 -13.44
CA GLY A 122 -20.47 18.95 -13.48
C GLY A 122 -20.20 20.46 -13.47
N LEU A 123 -18.96 20.93 -13.37
CA LEU A 123 -18.66 22.37 -13.25
C LEU A 123 -18.07 23.01 -14.53
N ALA A 124 -18.07 22.27 -15.64
CA ALA A 124 -17.60 22.77 -16.94
C ALA A 124 -18.72 22.82 -18.00
N ARG A 125 -19.97 23.16 -17.61
CA ARG A 125 -21.03 23.49 -18.57
C ARG A 125 -21.77 24.74 -18.13
#